data_AF-A0A9Q1CE49-F1
#
_entry.id   AF-A0A9Q1CE49-F1
#
_cell.length_a   1.000
_cell.length_b   1.000
_cell.length_c   1.000
_cell.angle_alpha   90.00
_cell.angle_beta   90.00
_cell.angle_gamma   90.00
#
_symmetry.space_group_name_H-M   'P 1'
#
loop_
_entity.id
_entity.type
_entity.pdbx_description
1 polymer ?
#
loop_
_entity_poly.entity_id
_entity_poly.type
_entity_poly.pdbx_seq_one_letter_code
_entity_poly.pdbx_strand_id
1 'polypeptide(L)'
;MVYTRDELNIDGSNIPTQADEDIWPNLAGLTIPEVNIDDISILIGQDCPEALMPLDIRNGPKGSPFAIRTQLGWVINGPMDKSTRRRVSVNFVEVNRSLEVN
;
A
#
# COMPACT_ATOMS: atom_id res chain seq x y z
N MET A 1 11.04 -1.45 -19.28
CA MET A 1 9.79 -0.74 -19.64
C MET A 1 9.21 -0.21 -18.34
N VAL A 2 9.12 1.11 -18.18
CA VAL A 2 8.56 1.74 -16.97
C VAL A 2 7.16 2.23 -17.35
N TYR A 3 6.18 1.91 -16.52
CA TYR A 3 4.79 2.34 -16.72
C TYR A 3 4.56 3.62 -15.91
N THR A 4 4.07 4.67 -16.58
CA THR A 4 3.77 5.96 -15.95
C THR A 4 2.30 6.28 -16.17
N ARG A 5 1.66 6.89 -15.18
CA ARG A 5 0.30 7.45 -15.23
C ARG A 5 0.35 8.85 -14.63
N ASP A 6 -0.49 9.74 -15.15
CA ASP A 6 -0.60 11.11 -14.64
C ASP A 6 -1.12 11.12 -13.19
N GLU A 7 -2.02 10.18 -12.87
CA GLU A 7 -2.60 10.02 -11.53
C GLU A 7 -2.62 8.55 -11.13
N LEU A 8 -2.30 8.27 -9.86
CA LEU A 8 -2.45 6.95 -9.27
C LEU A 8 -3.90 6.77 -8.82
N ASN A 9 -4.52 5.65 -9.22
CA ASN A 9 -5.86 5.27 -8.78
C ASN A 9 -5.86 4.78 -7.32
N ILE A 10 -5.57 5.68 -6.38
CA ILE A 10 -5.54 5.41 -4.95
C ILE A 10 -6.84 5.93 -4.33
N ASP A 11 -7.40 5.16 -3.41
CA ASP A 11 -8.56 5.58 -2.63
C ASP A 11 -8.08 6.02 -1.24
N GLY A 12 -8.22 7.31 -0.95
CA GLY A 12 -7.78 7.89 0.33
C GLY A 12 -8.44 7.26 1.56
N SER A 13 -9.58 6.58 1.40
CA SER A 13 -10.22 5.85 2.51
C SER A 13 -9.41 4.66 3.04
N ASN A 14 -8.38 4.22 2.32
CA ASN A 14 -7.47 3.17 2.77
C ASN A 14 -6.19 3.71 3.41
N ILE A 15 -5.99 5.04 3.46
CA ILE A 15 -4.81 5.65 4.08
C ILE A 15 -5.00 5.56 5.61
N PRO A 16 -4.10 4.86 6.32
CA PRO A 16 -4.17 4.77 7.78
C PRO A 16 -3.94 6.15 8.41
N THR A 17 -4.60 6.37 9.54
CA THR A 17 -4.47 7.57 10.37
C THR A 17 -3.97 7.20 11.75
N GLN A 18 -3.46 8.18 12.50
CA GLN A 18 -3.00 7.93 13.88
C GLN A 18 -4.11 7.39 14.79
N ALA A 19 -5.39 7.67 14.48
CA ALA A 19 -6.55 7.14 15.22
C ALA A 19 -6.80 5.63 15.01
N ASP A 20 -6.20 5.02 13.99
CA ASP A 20 -6.35 3.58 13.74
C ASP A 20 -5.66 2.70 14.80
N GLU A 21 -4.70 3.26 15.56
CA GLU A 21 -4.04 2.55 16.65
C GLU A 21 -5.00 2.21 17.80
N ASP A 22 -5.98 3.08 18.06
CA ASP A 22 -7.01 2.83 19.08
C ASP A 22 -7.92 1.66 18.69
N ILE A 23 -8.01 1.37 17.39
CA ILE A 23 -8.83 0.29 16.83
C ILE A 23 -8.02 -1.01 16.74
N TRP A 24 -6.74 -0.90 16.37
CA TRP A 24 -5.86 -2.02 16.08
C TRP A 24 -4.69 -2.05 17.05
N PRO A 25 -4.78 -2.80 18.18
CA PRO A 25 -3.73 -2.83 19.19
C PRO A 25 -2.36 -3.29 18.67
N ASN A 26 -2.34 -4.08 17.59
CA ASN A 26 -1.09 -4.49 16.94
C ASN A 26 -0.37 -3.36 16.19
N LEU A 27 -1.04 -2.23 15.97
CA LEU A 27 -0.46 -1.02 15.41
C LEU A 27 -0.03 -0.01 16.49
N ALA A 28 -0.28 -0.29 17.78
CA ALA A 28 0.00 0.64 18.85
C ALA A 28 1.48 1.07 18.90
N GLY A 29 1.72 2.37 19.05
CA GLY A 29 3.05 2.96 19.13
C GLY A 29 3.79 2.98 17.80
N LEU A 30 3.07 2.85 16.67
CA LEU A 30 3.59 3.29 15.39
C LEU A 30 3.48 4.83 15.33
N THR A 31 4.15 5.43 14.37
CA THR A 31 3.93 6.84 14.05
C THR A 31 3.34 6.83 12.65
N ILE A 32 2.05 7.15 12.55
CA ILE A 32 1.31 7.14 11.30
C ILE A 32 1.20 8.60 10.83
N PRO A 33 1.97 9.01 9.81
CA PRO A 33 1.93 10.39 9.34
C PRO A 33 0.59 10.70 8.67
N GLU A 34 0.15 11.96 8.76
CA GLU A 34 -0.90 12.47 7.90
C GLU A 34 -0.36 12.62 6.48
N VAL A 35 -1.01 11.99 5.50
CA VAL A 35 -0.59 11.95 4.10
C VAL A 35 -1.67 12.55 3.24
N ASN A 36 -1.31 13.53 2.40
CA ASN A 36 -2.18 13.94 1.29
C ASN A 36 -1.97 12.97 0.11
N ILE A 37 -3.06 12.49 -0.47
CA ILE A 37 -3.03 11.58 -1.61
C ILE A 37 -2.31 12.19 -2.83
N ASP A 38 -2.39 13.51 -2.99
CA ASP A 38 -1.75 14.23 -4.09
C ASP A 38 -0.21 14.23 -3.99
N ASP A 39 0.34 13.95 -2.80
CA ASP A 39 1.78 13.86 -2.59
C ASP A 39 2.34 12.46 -2.95
N ILE A 40 1.46 11.48 -3.20
CA ILE A 40 1.85 10.11 -3.55
C ILE A 40 2.19 10.03 -5.04
N SER A 41 3.48 9.93 -5.36
CA SER A 41 3.99 9.95 -6.73
C SER A 41 4.55 8.63 -7.24
N ILE A 42 4.89 7.69 -6.36
CA ILE A 42 5.58 6.44 -6.72
C ILE A 42 4.88 5.24 -6.07
N LEU A 43 4.62 4.22 -6.88
CA LEU A 43 4.21 2.90 -6.43
C LEU A 43 5.42 1.96 -6.42
N ILE A 44 5.79 1.46 -5.24
CA ILE A 44 6.86 0.47 -5.12
C ILE A 44 6.26 -0.92 -5.38
N GLY A 45 6.71 -1.55 -6.46
CA GLY A 45 6.31 -2.89 -6.86
C GLY A 45 7.22 -3.98 -6.29
N GLN A 46 7.00 -5.20 -6.76
CA GLN A 46 7.80 -6.39 -6.39
C GLN A 46 9.15 -6.46 -7.11
N ASP A 47 9.50 -5.43 -7.89
CA ASP A 47 10.77 -5.31 -8.63
C ASP A 47 11.95 -4.89 -7.74
N CYS A 48 11.68 -4.46 -6.50
CA CYS A 48 12.70 -4.16 -5.49
C CYS A 48 12.47 -4.99 -4.20
N PRO A 49 12.77 -6.30 -4.21
CA PRO A 49 12.49 -7.19 -3.08
C PRO A 49 13.25 -6.80 -1.80
N GLU A 50 14.44 -6.19 -1.91
CA GLU A 50 15.23 -5.73 -0.77
C GLU A 50 14.52 -4.63 0.01
N ALA A 51 13.83 -3.71 -0.67
CA ALA A 51 13.05 -2.65 -0.04
C ALA A 51 11.78 -3.17 0.65
N LEU A 52 11.28 -4.32 0.21
CA LEU A 52 10.08 -4.98 0.73
C LEU A 52 10.38 -6.03 1.80
N MET A 53 11.66 -6.38 2.00
CA MET A 53 12.06 -7.43 2.93
C MET A 53 11.68 -7.06 4.38
N PRO A 54 10.89 -7.89 5.08
CA PRO A 54 10.53 -7.63 6.46
C PRO A 54 11.75 -7.72 7.40
N LEU A 55 11.94 -6.69 8.21
CA LEU A 55 12.88 -6.61 9.33
C LEU A 55 12.21 -6.90 10.68
N ASP A 56 10.90 -6.66 10.76
CA ASP A 56 10.06 -6.93 11.93
C ASP A 56 8.60 -7.13 11.47
N ILE A 57 7.80 -7.85 12.26
CA ILE A 57 6.41 -8.17 11.95
C ILE A 57 5.56 -8.01 13.20
N ARG A 58 4.54 -7.14 13.12
CA ARG A 58 3.47 -7.01 14.12
C ARG A 58 2.19 -7.65 13.60
N ASN A 59 1.97 -8.88 14.03
CA ASN A 59 0.78 -9.64 13.68
C ASN A 59 -0.47 -9.07 14.37
N GLY A 60 -1.59 -9.12 13.66
CA GLY A 60 -2.91 -8.89 14.23
C GLY A 60 -3.77 -10.16 14.18
N PRO A 61 -4.96 -10.15 14.83
CA PRO A 61 -5.93 -11.23 14.72
C PRO A 61 -6.34 -11.53 13.27
N LYS A 62 -6.94 -12.72 13.04
CA LYS A 62 -7.43 -13.09 11.72
C LYS A 62 -8.40 -12.02 11.17
N GLY A 63 -8.05 -11.46 10.01
CA GLY A 63 -8.87 -10.46 9.31
C GLY A 63 -8.60 -9.01 9.70
N SER A 64 -7.72 -8.75 10.67
CA SER A 64 -7.22 -7.39 10.95
C SER A 64 -6.06 -7.03 10.02
N PRO A 65 -5.69 -5.74 9.95
CA PRO A 65 -4.40 -5.37 9.39
C PRO A 65 -3.24 -5.92 10.23
N PHE A 66 -2.08 -6.08 9.60
CA PHE A 66 -0.80 -6.37 10.23
C PHE A 66 0.25 -5.36 9.74
N ALA A 67 1.31 -5.15 10.50
CA ALA A 67 2.38 -4.24 10.10
C ALA A 67 3.69 -5.00 9.91
N ILE A 68 4.48 -4.58 8.93
CA ILE A 68 5.87 -5.02 8.76
C ILE A 68 6.78 -3.80 8.80
N ARG A 69 7.98 -3.94 9.37
CA ARG A 69 9.02 -2.92 9.26
C ARG A 69 9.95 -3.30 8.13
N THR A 70 10.17 -2.43 7.16
CA THR A 70 11.19 -2.62 6.12
C THR A 70 12.30 -1.57 6.28
N GLN A 71 13.23 -1.51 5.33
CA GLN A 71 14.24 -0.45 5.29
C GLN A 71 13.63 0.95 5.07
N LEU A 72 12.41 1.03 4.52
CA LEU A 72 11.72 2.30 4.24
C LEU A 72 10.79 2.74 5.38
N GLY A 73 10.67 1.95 6.46
CA GLY A 73 9.79 2.25 7.59
C GLY A 73 8.71 1.19 7.79
N TRP A 74 7.67 1.54 8.53
CA TRP A 74 6.54 0.65 8.78
C TRP A 74 5.54 0.67 7.64
N VAL A 75 5.08 -0.51 7.23
CA VAL A 75 4.05 -0.71 6.21
C VAL A 75 2.89 -1.44 6.86
N ILE A 76 1.69 -0.86 6.77
CA ILE A 76 0.45 -1.47 7.23
C ILE A 76 -0.20 -2.22 6.06
N ASN A 77 -0.50 -3.50 6.28
CA ASN A 77 -1.00 -4.42 5.27
C ASN A 77 -2.34 -5.01 5.70
N GLY A 78 -3.23 -5.19 4.74
CA GLY A 78 -4.56 -5.76 4.96
C GLY A 78 -5.67 -4.69 4.95
N PRO A 79 -6.91 -5.08 5.29
CA PRO A 79 -8.04 -4.16 5.24
C PRO A 79 -7.96 -3.12 6.35
N MET A 80 -7.99 -1.83 5.99
CA MET A 80 -8.14 -0.73 6.94
C MET A 80 -9.61 -0.39 7.21
N ASP A 81 -10.49 -0.61 6.23
CA ASP A 81 -11.94 -0.39 6.36
C ASP A 81 -12.65 -1.58 7.05
N LYS A 82 -13.60 -1.26 7.93
CA LYS A 82 -14.52 -2.22 8.56
C LYS A 82 -15.76 -2.48 7.68
N SER A 83 -16.01 -1.64 6.68
CA SER A 83 -17.16 -1.78 5.80
C SER A 83 -17.04 -3.02 4.92
N THR A 84 -18.16 -3.71 4.76
CA THR A 84 -18.27 -4.91 3.92
C THR A 84 -18.28 -4.57 2.41
N ARG A 85 -18.32 -3.29 2.04
CA ARG A 85 -18.48 -2.84 0.65
C ARG A 85 -17.12 -2.45 0.07
N ARG A 86 -16.33 -3.45 -0.30
CA ARG A 86 -15.05 -3.23 -0.97
C ARG A 86 -15.28 -2.76 -2.41
N ARG A 87 -14.98 -1.48 -2.68
CA ARG A 87 -14.72 -1.03 -4.05
C ARG A 87 -13.36 -1.59 -4.45
N VAL A 88 -13.37 -2.68 -5.22
CA VAL A 88 -12.15 -3.28 -5.78
C VAL A 88 -11.90 -2.68 -7.14
N SER A 89 -10.79 -1.96 -7.31
CA SER A 89 -10.28 -1.54 -8.61
C SER A 89 -9.14 -2.45 -9.02
N VAL A 90 -9.18 -2.96 -10.24
CA VAL A 90 -8.06 -3.68 -10.87
C VAL A 90 -7.62 -2.91 -12.10
N ASN A 91 -6.31 -2.75 -12.27
CA ASN A 91 -5.75 -2.13 -13.47
C ASN A 91 -5.32 -3.25 -14.42
N PHE A 92 -5.87 -3.27 -15.64
CA PHE A 92 -5.43 -4.16 -16.70
C PHE A 92 -4.32 -3.46 -17.51
N VAL A 93 -3.16 -4.11 -17.62
CA VAL A 93 -2.05 -3.64 -18.45
C VAL A 93 -2.01 -4.48 -19.71
N GLU A 94 -2.31 -3.87 -20.85
CA GLU A 94 -2.14 -4.48 -22.17
C GLU A 94 -0.80 -4.05 -22.76
N VAL A 95 0.02 -5.03 -23.18
CA VAL A 95 1.27 -4.76 -23.88
C VAL A 95 0.98 -4.73 -25.37
N ASN A 96 0.92 -3.54 -25.96
CA ASN A 96 0.83 -3.41 -27.40
C ASN A 96 2.20 -3.69 -28.04
N ARG A 97 2.39 -4.87 -28.60
CA ARG A 97 3.61 -5.22 -29.35
C ARG A 97 3.50 -4.71 -30.78
N SER A 98 3.68 -3.41 -30.96
CA SER A 98 4.04 -2.88 -32.28
C SER A 98 5.52 -3.19 -32.51
N LEU A 99 5.79 -4.22 -33.32
CA LEU A 99 7.14 -4.50 -33.81
C LEU A 99 7.50 -3.42 -34.83
N GLU A 100 8.27 -2.42 -34.43
CA GLU A 100 8.97 -1.56 -35.39
C GLU A 100 10.09 -2.40 -36.03
N VAL A 101 9.80 -2.96 -37.20
CA VAL A 101 10.80 -3.54 -38.09
C VAL A 101 11.35 -2.36 -38.92
N ASN A 102 12.55 -1.91 -38.57
CA ASN A 102 13.40 -1.12 -39.49
C ASN A 102 14.14 -2.07 -40.43
#